data_AF-A0A3B8XQ82-F1
#
_entry.id   AF-A0A3B8XQ82-F1
#
_cell.length_a   1.000
_cell.length_b   1.000
_cell.length_c   1.000
_cell.angle_alpha   90.00
_cell.angle_beta   90.00
_cell.angle_gamma   90.00
#
_symmetry.space_group_name_H-M   'P 1'
#
loop_
_entity.id
_entity.type
_entity.pdbx_description
1 polymer ?
#
loop_
_entity_poly.entity_id
_entity_poly.type
_entity_poly.pdbx_seq_one_letter_code
_entity_poly.pdbx_strand_id
1 'polypeptide(L)' 'FQVTLDPAESQAIGSIGNFSWGGAASTYFWIDPEEDLIAIFMTQLYPSSTYPLRPQYQQLVYGAISE' A
#
# COMPACT_ATOMS: atom_id res chain seq x y z
N PHE A 1 1.76 9.98 5.91
CA PHE A 1 0.87 9.03 6.62
C PHE A 1 -0.46 9.20 5.96
N GLN A 2 -1.18 8.12 5.76
CA GLN A 2 -2.55 8.20 5.32
C GLN A 2 -3.38 7.11 5.99
N VAL A 3 -4.66 7.40 6.15
CA VAL A 3 -5.70 6.46 6.54
C VAL A 3 -6.80 6.59 5.50
N THR A 4 -7.22 5.47 4.93
CA THR A 4 -8.29 5.43 3.92
C THR A 4 -9.64 5.58 4.63
N LEU A 5 -10.38 6.64 4.32
CA LEU A 5 -11.73 6.84 4.85
C LEU A 5 -12.80 6.39 3.84
N ASP A 6 -12.55 6.66 2.55
CA ASP A 6 -13.37 6.22 1.42
C ASP A 6 -12.45 5.75 0.29
N PRO A 7 -12.36 4.43 0.02
CA PRO A 7 -11.53 3.88 -1.05
C PRO A 7 -11.95 4.34 -2.45
N ALA A 8 -13.25 4.55 -2.69
CA ALA A 8 -13.78 4.92 -3.99
C ALA A 8 -13.44 6.38 -4.34
N GLU A 9 -13.60 7.29 -3.37
CA GLU A 9 -13.23 8.69 -3.55
C GLU A 9 -11.70 8.87 -3.67
N SER A 10 -10.93 8.19 -2.83
CA SER A 10 -9.47 8.30 -2.79
C SER A 10 -8.74 7.49 -3.88
N GLN A 11 -9.48 6.67 -4.64
CA GLN A 11 -8.94 5.70 -5.59
C GLN A 11 -7.87 4.79 -4.94
N ALA A 12 -8.02 4.53 -3.64
CA ALA A 12 -7.10 3.71 -2.87
C ALA A 12 -7.41 2.23 -3.05
N ILE A 13 -6.36 1.41 -3.00
CA ILE A 13 -6.47 -0.05 -2.97
C ILE A 13 -6.53 -0.49 -1.50
N GLY A 14 -7.50 -1.35 -1.19
CA GLY A 14 -7.72 -1.91 0.14
C GLY A 14 -8.98 -1.37 0.81
N SER A 15 -9.10 -1.67 2.10
CA SER A 15 -10.35 -1.45 2.85
C SER A 15 -10.43 -0.10 3.55
N ILE A 16 -11.63 0.23 4.03
CA ILE A 16 -11.84 1.40 4.90
C ILE A 16 -11.02 1.20 6.19
N GLY A 17 -10.32 2.23 6.62
CA GLY A 17 -9.46 2.19 7.79
C GLY A 17 -8.04 1.64 7.53
N ASN A 18 -7.73 1.20 6.30
CA ASN A 18 -6.35 0.87 5.91
C ASN A 18 -5.43 2.08 6.16
N PHE A 19 -4.29 1.84 6.81
CA PHE A 19 -3.32 2.89 7.12
C PHE A 19 -1.93 2.55 6.61
N SER A 20 -1.24 3.56 6.07
CA SER A 20 0.03 3.38 5.38
C SER A 20 1.00 4.55 5.53
N TRP A 21 2.29 4.26 5.32
CA TRP A 21 3.33 5.26 5.19
C TRP A 21 4.39 4.83 4.17
N GLY A 22 4.87 5.79 3.38
CA GLY A 22 5.94 5.56 2.41
C GLY A 22 7.21 6.31 2.78
N GLY A 23 8.36 5.67 2.64
CA GLY A 23 9.67 6.29 2.80
C GLY A 23 10.28 6.77 1.48
N ALA A 24 11.30 7.62 1.59
CA ALA A 24 11.94 8.27 0.46
C ALA A 24 12.76 7.30 -0.42
N ALA A 25 13.30 6.23 0.20
CA ALA A 25 14.02 5.17 -0.50
C ALA A 25 13.09 4.10 -1.09
N SER A 26 11.90 4.50 -1.56
CA SER A 26 10.85 3.62 -2.09
C SER A 26 10.36 2.53 -1.13
N THR A 27 10.60 2.69 0.18
CA THR A 27 10.01 1.81 1.19
C THR A 27 8.51 2.13 1.34
N TYR A 28 7.72 1.12 1.69
CA TYR A 28 6.29 1.28 1.89
C TYR A 28 5.74 0.16 2.77
N PHE A 29 4.81 0.51 3.66
CA PHE A 29 4.03 -0.49 4.40
C PHE A 29 2.57 -0.04 4.45
N TRP A 30 1.66 -1.01 4.59
CA TRP A 30 0.28 -0.77 4.98
C TRP A 30 -0.23 -1.90 5.86
N ILE A 31 -1.29 -1.61 6.59
CA ILE A 31 -1.99 -2.55 7.44
C ILE A 31 -3.47 -2.45 7.10
N ASP A 32 -4.07 -3.58 6.74
CA ASP A 32 -5.47 -3.72 6.42
C ASP A 32 -6.11 -4.73 7.40
N PRO A 33 -6.77 -4.25 8.46
CA PRO A 33 -7.39 -5.12 9.47
C PRO A 33 -8.57 -5.94 8.95
N GLU A 34 -9.22 -5.53 7.85
CA GLU A 34 -10.35 -6.27 7.30
C GLU A 34 -9.89 -7.55 6.58
N GLU A 35 -8.70 -7.50 6.00
CA GLU A 35 -8.06 -8.62 5.28
C GLU A 35 -7.03 -9.38 6.13
N ASP A 36 -6.97 -9.10 7.44
CA ASP A 36 -5.93 -9.64 8.36
C ASP A 36 -4.49 -9.50 7.80
N LEU A 37 -4.21 -8.38 7.12
CA LEU A 37 -3.00 -8.19 6.32
C LEU A 37 -2.05 -7.13 6.90
N ILE A 38 -0.77 -7.49 6.98
CA ILE A 38 0.35 -6.56 7.16
C ILE A 38 1.34 -6.77 6.01
N ALA A 39 1.57 -5.73 5.21
CA ALA A 39 2.54 -5.77 4.12
C ALA A 39 3.67 -4.77 4.35
N ILE A 40 4.91 -5.23 4.16
CA ILE A 40 6.13 -4.44 4.37
C ILE A 40 7.04 -4.60 3.15
N PHE A 41 7.35 -3.49 2.49
CA PHE A 41 8.22 -3.44 1.33
C PHE A 41 9.45 -2.58 1.60
N MET A 42 10.60 -3.24 1.64
CA MET A 42 11.88 -2.63 1.98
C MET A 42 12.78 -2.61 0.75
N THR A 43 13.04 -1.42 0.23
CA THR A 43 13.91 -1.20 -0.94
C THR A 43 14.96 -0.13 -0.62
N GLN A 44 15.89 0.08 -1.55
CA GLN A 44 16.95 1.10 -1.47
C GLN A 44 16.96 1.97 -2.73
N LEU A 45 15.77 2.28 -3.28
CA LEU A 45 15.62 3.06 -4.51
C LEU A 45 15.18 4.49 -4.19
N TYR A 46 15.95 5.50 -4.59
CA TYR A 46 15.63 6.91 -4.38
C TYR A 46 15.65 7.69 -5.72
N PRO A 47 14.74 8.66 -5.95
CA PRO A 47 13.59 9.01 -5.11
C PRO A 47 12.42 8.03 -5.26
N SER A 48 11.46 8.07 -4.33
CA SER A 48 10.29 7.18 -4.35
C SER A 48 9.33 7.37 -5.53
N SER A 49 9.56 8.37 -6.38
CA SER A 49 8.79 8.66 -7.59
C SER A 49 9.39 8.06 -8.86
N THR A 50 10.54 7.37 -8.79
CA THR A 50 11.21 6.80 -9.97
C THR A 50 10.34 5.78 -10.69
N TYR A 51 9.60 4.95 -9.95
CA TYR A 51 8.67 3.95 -10.48
C TYR A 51 7.40 3.87 -9.63
N PRO A 52 6.25 3.48 -10.20
CA PRO A 52 4.99 3.35 -9.48
C PRO A 52 4.93 2.06 -8.63
N LEU A 53 5.96 1.79 -7.84
CA LEU A 53 6.11 0.52 -7.12
C LEU A 53 5.00 0.30 -6.08
N ARG A 54 4.53 1.35 -5.42
CA ARG A 54 3.53 1.24 -4.33
C ARG A 54 2.18 0.68 -4.81
N PRO A 55 1.49 1.29 -5.80
CA PRO A 55 0.22 0.75 -6.28
C PRO A 55 0.40 -0.62 -6.97
N GLN A 56 1.50 -0.84 -7.70
CA GLN A 56 1.77 -2.15 -8.32
C GLN A 56 1.96 -3.25 -7.27
N TYR A 57 2.74 -2.97 -6.22
CA TYR A 57 2.95 -3.91 -5.12
C TYR A 57 1.62 -4.22 -4.39
N GLN A 58 0.80 -3.21 -4.11
CA GLN A 58 -0.53 -3.43 -3.51
C GLN A 58 -1.39 -4.33 -4.39
N GLN A 59 -1.53 -4.03 -5.69
CA GLN A 59 -2.32 -4.86 -6.62
C GLN A 59 -1.88 -6.32 -6.61
N LEU A 60 -0.57 -6.57 -6.63
CA LEU A 60 -0.03 -7.92 -6.62
C LEU A 60 -0.30 -8.65 -5.29
N VAL A 61 -0.23 -7.95 -4.16
CA VAL A 61 -0.51 -8.56 -2.85
C VAL A 61 -1.99 -8.90 -2.70
N TYR A 62 -2.90 -7.97 -2.98
CA TYR A 62 -4.34 -8.24 -2.91
C TYR A 62 -4.74 -9.36 -3.88
N GLY A 63 -4.25 -9.33 -5.12
CA GLY A 63 -4.51 -10.39 -6.10
C GLY A 63 -3.94 -11.76 -5.72
N ALA A 64 -3.00 -11.85 -4.78
CA ALA A 64 -2.44 -13.11 -4.30
C ALA A 64 -3.17 -13.69 -3.07
N ILE A 65 -3.96 -12.88 -2.36
CA ILE A 65 -4.71 -13.29 -1.18
C ILE A 65 -6.22 -13.41 -1.43
N SER A 66 -6.74 -12.76 -2.47
CA SER A 66 -8.12 -12.92 -2.91
C SER A 66 -8.30 -14.28 -3.61
N GLU A 67 -9.27 -15.07 -3.14
CA GLU A 67 -9.72 -16.33 -3.76
C GLU A 67 -10.95 -16.12 -4.66
#